data_AF-X1N3W0-F1
#
_entry.id   AF-X1N3W0-F1
#
_cell.length_a   1.000
_cell.length_b   1.000
_cell.length_c   1.000
_cell.angle_alpha   90.00
_cell.angle_beta   90.00
_cell.angle_gamma   90.00
#
_symmetry.space_group_name_H-M   'P 1'
#
loop_
_entity.id
_entity.type
_entity.pdbx_description
1 polymer ?
#
loop_
_entity_poly.entity_id
_entity_poly.type
_entity_poly.pdbx_seq_one_letter_code
_entity_poly.pdbx_strand_id
1 'polypeptide(L)' 'MLDTGDVVINVVNATNLERNLYLTLQLLERDIPVVVILNMWDDTKHRGIHIDLDKLRELLGVPVIPTVAVTGQ' A
#
# COMPACT_ATOMS: atom_id res chain seq x y z
N MET A 1 -10.27 -4.15 19.36
CA MET A 1 -8.90 -4.71 19.35
C MET A 1 -8.82 -5.60 18.12
N LEU A 2 -7.63 -5.74 17.50
CA LEU A 2 -7.47 -6.73 16.42
C LEU A 2 -7.35 -8.10 17.09
N ASP A 3 -8.22 -9.02 16.72
CA ASP A 3 -8.26 -10.38 17.26
C ASP A 3 -7.39 -11.30 16.41
N THR A 4 -7.15 -12.52 16.91
CA THR A 4 -6.34 -13.52 16.21
C THR A 4 -7.03 -13.93 14.90
N GLY A 5 -6.48 -13.49 13.76
CA GLY A 5 -7.01 -13.78 12.42
C GLY A 5 -7.48 -12.55 11.63
N ASP A 6 -7.52 -11.37 12.24
CA ASP A 6 -7.85 -10.13 11.53
C ASP A 6 -6.74 -9.69 10.58
N VAL A 7 -7.14 -9.08 9.47
CA VAL A 7 -6.23 -8.49 8.47
C VAL A 7 -6.49 -7.00 8.34
N VAL A 8 -5.41 -6.22 8.27
CA VAL A 8 -5.49 -4.78 8.02
C VAL A 8 -5.36 -4.52 6.52
N ILE A 9 -6.39 -3.91 5.95
CA ILE A 9 -6.32 -3.34 4.60
C ILE A 9 -5.79 -1.91 4.74
N ASN A 10 -4.52 -1.73 4.41
CA ASN A 10 -3.84 -0.44 4.52
C ASN A 10 -3.87 0.29 3.17
N VAL A 11 -4.77 1.27 3.03
CA VAL A 11 -4.91 2.07 1.80
C VAL A 11 -3.90 3.21 1.80
N VAL A 12 -3.03 3.21 0.81
CA VAL A 12 -1.91 4.15 0.62
C VAL A 12 -2.09 4.92 -0.68
N ASN A 13 -1.87 6.22 -0.66
CA ASN A 13 -1.86 7.03 -1.88
C ASN A 13 -0.54 6.85 -2.64
N ALA A 14 -0.61 6.29 -3.85
CA ALA A 14 0.53 6.04 -4.73
C ALA A 14 1.34 7.31 -5.04
N THR A 15 0.69 8.46 -5.09
CA THR A 15 1.35 9.73 -5.43
C THR A 15 2.05 10.41 -4.24
N ASN A 16 1.87 9.86 -3.03
CA ASN A 16 2.50 10.32 -1.79
C ASN A 16 3.09 9.16 -0.99
N LEU A 17 3.73 8.21 -1.67
CA LEU A 17 4.16 6.93 -1.10
C LEU A 17 5.04 7.09 0.15
N GLU A 18 6.10 7.91 0.10
CA GLU A 18 7.03 8.12 1.23
C GLU A 18 6.33 8.48 2.54
N ARG A 19 5.44 9.48 2.50
CA ARG A 19 4.66 9.91 3.68
C ARG A 19 3.74 8.80 4.20
N ASN A 20 3.15 8.02 3.31
CA ASN A 20 2.19 6.97 3.68
C ASN A 20 2.88 5.70 4.20
N LEU A 21 4.12 5.46 3.77
CA LEU A 21 4.90 4.31 4.24
C LEU A 21 5.25 4.38 5.73
N TYR A 22 5.27 5.57 6.36
CA TYR A 22 5.48 5.67 7.82
C TYR A 22 4.48 4.83 8.63
N LEU A 23 3.18 4.97 8.35
CA LEU A 23 2.17 4.15 9.03
C LEU A 23 2.27 2.69 8.62
N THR A 24 2.57 2.43 7.34
CA THR A 24 2.74 1.07 6.81
C THR A 24 3.82 0.33 7.59
N LEU A 25 4.99 0.94 7.78
CA LEU A 25 6.09 0.34 8.53
C LEU A 25 5.73 0.11 9.99
N GLN A 26 5.03 1.04 10.65
CA GLN A 26 4.56 0.85 12.03
C GLN A 26 3.59 -0.32 12.19
N LEU A 27 2.77 -0.62 11.18
CA LEU A 27 1.88 -1.79 11.19
C LEU A 27 2.68 -3.08 11.00
N LEU A 28 3.65 -3.08 10.09
CA LEU A 28 4.53 -4.23 9.82
C LEU A 28 5.41 -4.58 11.03
N GLU A 29 5.94 -3.58 11.74
CA GLU A 29 6.74 -3.76 12.96
C GLU A 29 5.96 -4.43 14.12
N ARG A 30 4.63 -4.44 14.06
CA ARG A 30 3.76 -5.03 15.08
C ARG A 30 3.32 -6.45 14.74
N ASP A 31 3.89 -7.05 13.68
CA ASP A 31 3.51 -8.37 13.16
C ASP A 31 2.00 -8.49 12.84
N ILE A 32 1.37 -7.37 12.47
CA ILE A 32 -0.05 -7.37 12.08
C ILE A 32 -0.13 -7.87 10.62
N PRO A 33 -1.02 -8.83 10.29
CA PRO A 33 -1.26 -9.21 8.90
C PRO A 33 -1.79 -8.02 8.11
N VAL A 34 -1.03 -7.56 7.11
CA VAL A 34 -1.36 -6.36 6.31
C VAL A 34 -1.43 -6.70 4.83
N VAL A 35 -2.42 -6.12 4.14
CA VAL A 35 -2.46 -5.99 2.68
C VAL A 35 -2.40 -4.51 2.35
N VAL A 36 -1.43 -4.11 1.53
CA VAL A 36 -1.27 -2.71 1.11
C VAL A 36 -2.03 -2.48 -0.19
N ILE A 37 -2.95 -1.52 -0.16
CA ILE A 37 -3.72 -1.09 -1.33
C ILE A 37 -3.13 0.23 -1.81
N LEU A 38 -2.42 0.19 -2.93
CA LEU A 38 -1.76 1.34 -3.52
C LEU A 38 -2.74 2.08 -4.45
N ASN A 39 -3.54 2.97 -3.87
CA ASN A 39 -4.62 3.69 -4.53
C ASN A 39 -4.13 4.93 -5.29
N MET A 40 -4.96 5.46 -6.20
CA MET A 40 -4.62 6.53 -7.14
C MET A 40 -3.51 6.12 -8.13
N TRP A 41 -3.54 4.86 -8.57
CA TRP A 41 -2.51 4.32 -9.46
C TRP A 41 -2.49 5.00 -10.83
N ASP A 42 -3.64 5.42 -11.33
CA ASP A 42 -3.79 6.21 -12.56
C ASP A 42 -3.09 7.58 -12.48
N ASP A 43 -3.24 8.27 -11.35
CA ASP A 43 -2.64 9.60 -11.14
C ASP A 43 -1.10 9.56 -11.11
N THR A 44 -0.50 8.41 -10.78
CA THR A 44 0.97 8.25 -10.88
C THR A 44 1.47 8.51 -12.30
N LYS A 45 0.75 8.03 -13.32
CA LYS A 45 1.12 8.21 -14.73
C LYS A 45 0.99 9.67 -15.15
N HIS A 46 -0.09 10.33 -14.74
CA HIS A 46 -0.30 11.76 -15.04
C HIS A 46 0.77 12.65 -14.41
N ARG A 47 1.28 12.27 -13.24
CA ARG A 47 2.31 13.01 -12.51
C ARG A 47 3.75 12.61 -12.82
N GLY A 48 3.96 11.64 -13.73
CA GLY A 48 5.30 11.14 -14.06
C GLY A 48 5.98 10.38 -12.91
N ILE A 49 5.19 9.84 -11.98
CA ILE A 49 5.66 9.05 -10.85
C ILE A 49 5.78 7.60 -11.30
N HIS A 50 6.97 7.02 -11.18
CA HIS A 50 7.23 5.62 -11.49
C HIS A 50 7.49 4.85 -10.21
N ILE A 51 6.67 3.83 -9.96
CA ILE A 51 6.78 2.95 -8.81
C ILE A 51 7.07 1.54 -9.33
N ASP A 52 8.20 0.98 -8.90
CA ASP A 52 8.51 -0.43 -9.11
C ASP A 52 7.73 -1.27 -8.10
N LEU A 53 6.63 -1.84 -8.57
CA LEU A 53 5.68 -2.56 -7.73
C LEU A 53 6.27 -3.88 -7.18
N ASP A 54 7.08 -4.57 -7.97
CA ASP A 54 7.66 -5.85 -7.55
C ASP A 54 8.76 -5.62 -6.51
N LYS A 55 9.60 -4.61 -6.72
CA LYS A 55 10.56 -4.19 -5.70
C LYS A 55 9.88 -3.70 -4.42
N LEU A 56 8.77 -2.96 -4.53
CA LEU A 56 8.02 -2.52 -3.35
C LEU A 56 7.43 -3.71 -2.56
N ARG A 57 6.91 -4.73 -3.25
CA ARG A 57 6.43 -5.97 -2.62
C ARG A 57 7.56 -6.72 -1.90
N GLU A 58 8.71 -6.84 -2.56
CA GLU A 58 9.90 -7.48 -1.98
C GLU A 58 10.35 -6.75 -0.71
N LEU A 59 10.43 -5.42 -0.77
CA LEU A 59 10.88 -4.60 0.37
C LEU A 59 9.90 -4.62 1.55
N LEU A 60 8.59 -4.62 1.29
CA LEU A 60 7.58 -4.61 2.34
C LEU A 60 7.24 -6.02 2.86
N GLY A 61 7.54 -7.08 2.11
CA GLY A 61 7.26 -8.46 2.49
C GLY A 61 5.76 -8.81 2.56
N VAL A 62 4.88 -7.95 2.05
CA VAL A 62 3.42 -8.12 2.08
C VAL A 62 2.79 -7.88 0.71
N PRO A 63 1.56 -8.35 0.46
CA PRO A 63 0.86 -8.06 -0.78
C PRO A 63 0.66 -6.56 -0.98
N VAL A 64 1.08 -6.06 -2.15
CA VAL A 64 0.84 -4.68 -2.59
C VAL A 64 0.02 -4.73 -3.87
N ILE A 65 -1.19 -4.15 -3.84
CA ILE A 65 -2.16 -4.19 -4.94
C ILE A 65 -2.44 -2.77 -5.40
N PRO A 66 -2.08 -2.40 -6.65
CA PRO A 66 -2.42 -1.10 -7.21
C PRO A 66 -3.92 -1.04 -7.52
N THR A 67 -4.55 0.08 -7.21
CA THR A 67 -5.99 0.29 -7.42
C THR A 67 -6.30 1.72 -7.86
N VAL A 68 -7.49 1.89 -8.41
CA VAL A 68 -8.12 3.17 -8.72
C VAL A 68 -9.53 3.14 -8.16
N ALA A 69 -9.68 3.63 -6.93
CA ALA A 69 -10.95 3.57 -6.20
C ALA A 69 -12.14 4.19 -6.95
N VAL A 70 -11.90 5.25 -7.74
CA VAL A 70 -12.96 5.96 -8.49
C VAL A 70 -13.49 5.17 -9.68
N THR A 71 -12.69 4.29 -10.29
CA THR A 71 -13.12 3.44 -11.41
C THR A 71 -13.46 2.01 -10.96
N GLY A 72 -13.09 1.63 -9.72
CA GLY A 72 -13.26 0.28 -9.20
C GLY A 72 -12.24 -0.72 -9.77
N GLN A 73 -11.13 -0.22 -10.33
CA GLN A 73 -10.03 -1.03 -10.84
C GLN A 73 -8.99 -1.35 -9.77
#